data_AF-Q5P984-F1
#
_entry.id   AF-Q5P984-F1
#
_cell.length_a   1.000
_cell.length_b   1.000
_cell.length_c   1.000
_cell.angle_alpha   90.00
_cell.angle_beta   90.00
_cell.angle_gamma   90.00
#
_symmetry.space_group_name_H-M   'P 1'
#
loop_
_entity.id
_entity.type
_entity.pdbx_description
1 polymer ?
#
loop_
_entity_poly.entity_id
_entity_poly.type
_entity_poly.pdbx_seq_one_letter_code
_entity_poly.pdbx_strand_id
1 'polypeptide(L)'
;MTAITVPTAALILDRTTRTIWRRIADGSLPAITEDDRQKIPLDAVIREACIPIDPDDYELVTGTDAGDAESQCDLALLFLLRDRPHIAMPLLNLAAKDDYPEALYQIARCHIAGKGVPRDGNAGIMWLARAASRGHSVAQEQMRVVRESGTGTDLDALDALLERIEQRVVFAALETTATR
;
A
#
# COMPACT_ATOMS: atom_id res chain seq x y z
N MET A 1 9.31 -5.19 24.55
CA MET A 1 9.39 -3.81 24.05
C MET A 1 9.39 -3.92 22.53
N THR A 2 8.34 -3.45 21.87
CA THR A 2 8.18 -3.62 20.43
C THR A 2 9.13 -2.66 19.69
N ALA A 3 9.95 -3.18 18.78
CA ALA A 3 10.88 -2.39 18.00
C ALA A 3 10.90 -2.88 16.55
N ILE A 4 11.14 -1.94 15.62
CA ILE A 4 11.12 -2.21 14.18
C ILE A 4 12.45 -1.88 13.53
N THR A 5 12.72 -2.46 12.37
CA THR A 5 13.96 -2.21 11.64
C THR A 5 14.07 -0.78 11.11
N VAL A 6 15.31 -0.34 10.87
CA VAL A 6 15.61 0.99 10.31
C VAL A 6 14.89 1.27 8.98
N PRO A 7 14.80 0.33 8.01
CA PRO A 7 14.03 0.56 6.78
C PRO A 7 12.56 0.87 7.03
N THR A 8 11.88 0.11 7.89
CA THR A 8 10.46 0.31 8.21
C THR A 8 10.24 1.63 8.94
N ALA A 9 11.09 1.95 9.92
CA ALA A 9 11.06 3.24 10.60
C ALA A 9 11.29 4.41 9.63
N ALA A 10 12.22 4.26 8.67
CA ALA A 10 12.49 5.28 7.67
C ALA A 10 11.26 5.59 6.80
N LEU A 11 10.50 4.56 6.40
CA LEU A 11 9.24 4.72 5.67
C LEU A 11 8.20 5.48 6.51
N ILE A 12 7.96 5.05 7.75
CA ILE A 12 6.93 5.64 8.62
C ILE A 12 7.24 7.10 8.97
N LEU A 13 8.53 7.44 9.12
CA LEU A 13 8.99 8.80 9.41
C LEU A 13 9.10 9.68 8.15
N ASP A 14 8.87 9.12 6.96
CA ASP A 14 9.10 9.79 5.66
C ASP A 14 10.53 10.36 5.59
N ARG A 15 11.52 9.51 5.88
CA ARG A 15 12.96 9.86 5.89
C ARG A 15 13.77 8.80 5.15
N THR A 16 14.96 9.19 4.72
CA THR A 16 15.92 8.20 4.20
C THR A 16 16.52 7.39 5.35
N THR A 17 16.89 6.12 5.08
CA THR A 17 17.62 5.28 6.05
C THR A 17 18.90 5.96 6.54
N ARG A 18 19.62 6.67 5.66
CA ARG A 18 20.80 7.49 6.02
C ARG A 18 20.48 8.53 7.09
N THR A 19 19.34 9.21 6.97
CA THR A 19 18.89 10.19 7.97
C THR A 19 18.60 9.52 9.30
N ILE A 20 17.95 8.35 9.28
CA ILE A 20 17.67 7.58 10.49
C ILE A 20 18.98 7.15 11.17
N TRP A 21 19.94 6.60 10.43
CA TRP A 21 21.25 6.23 10.95
C TRP A 21 22.01 7.40 11.59
N ARG A 22 21.96 8.59 10.96
CA ARG A 22 22.54 9.81 11.54
C ARG A 22 21.91 10.15 12.90
N ARG A 23 20.58 10.04 13.00
CA ARG A 23 19.84 10.33 14.24
C ARG A 23 20.12 9.32 15.36
N ILE A 24 20.36 8.07 15.00
CA ILE A 24 20.81 7.06 15.95
C ILE A 24 22.22 7.42 16.46
N ALA A 25 23.13 7.81 15.56
CA ALA A 25 24.51 8.15 15.91
C ALA A 25 24.64 9.43 16.76
N ASP A 26 23.77 10.42 16.54
CA ASP A 26 23.74 11.67 17.33
C ASP A 26 22.85 11.61 18.58
N GLY A 27 22.20 10.45 18.82
CA GLY A 27 21.36 10.21 19.99
C GLY A 27 19.96 10.85 19.94
N SER A 28 19.60 11.51 18.84
CA SER A 28 18.26 12.10 18.66
C SER A 28 17.16 11.10 18.31
N LEU A 29 17.51 9.84 18.09
CA LEU A 29 16.56 8.73 17.97
C LEU A 29 17.09 7.52 18.75
N PRO A 30 16.30 6.93 19.66
CA PRO A 30 16.74 5.76 20.41
C PRO A 30 16.85 4.55 19.47
N ALA A 31 17.82 3.69 19.73
CA ALA A 31 17.95 2.40 19.05
C ALA A 31 18.33 1.32 20.05
N ILE A 32 17.89 0.10 19.75
CA ILE A 32 18.28 -1.11 20.45
C ILE A 32 18.91 -2.08 19.45
N THR A 33 19.74 -2.98 19.95
CA THR A 33 20.27 -4.09 19.15
C THR A 33 19.51 -5.36 19.51
N GLU A 34 18.88 -5.98 18.53
CA GLU A 34 18.14 -7.24 18.65
C GLU A 34 18.47 -8.11 17.44
N ASP A 35 18.84 -9.37 17.64
CA ASP A 35 19.26 -10.31 16.58
C ASP A 35 20.35 -9.75 15.64
N ASP A 36 21.38 -9.12 16.21
CA ASP A 36 22.46 -8.42 15.48
C ASP A 36 21.97 -7.31 14.53
N ARG A 37 20.73 -6.86 14.68
CA ARG A 37 20.13 -5.77 13.90
C ARG A 37 19.81 -4.58 14.80
N GLN A 38 20.06 -3.39 14.28
CA GLN A 38 19.60 -2.16 14.92
C GLN A 38 18.13 -1.98 14.65
N LYS A 39 17.36 -1.85 15.72
CA LYS A 39 15.92 -1.59 15.70
C LYS A 39 15.61 -0.34 16.51
N ILE A 40 14.50 0.31 16.18
CA ILE A 40 14.04 1.52 16.84
C ILE A 40 12.75 1.17 17.60
N PRO A 41 12.64 1.52 18.90
CA PRO A 41 11.41 1.35 19.66
C PRO A 41 10.22 1.95 18.92
N LEU A 42 9.13 1.17 18.80
CA LEU A 42 7.98 1.55 17.99
C LEU A 42 7.32 2.85 18.48
N ASP A 43 7.27 3.07 19.79
CA ASP A 43 6.75 4.29 20.41
C ASP A 43 7.54 5.55 20.01
N ALA A 44 8.85 5.41 19.83
CA ALA A 44 9.71 6.49 19.34
C ALA A 44 9.44 6.80 17.86
N VAL A 45 9.19 5.78 17.03
CA VAL A 45 8.82 5.96 15.63
C VAL A 45 7.44 6.61 15.49
N ILE A 46 6.43 6.09 16.19
CA ILE A 46 5.04 6.52 16.04
C ILE A 46 4.84 7.96 16.51
N ARG A 47 5.57 8.40 17.55
CA ARG A 47 5.55 9.80 18.02
C ARG A 47 5.92 10.82 16.95
N GLU A 48 6.73 10.41 15.97
CA GLU A 48 7.24 11.26 14.90
C GLU A 48 6.74 10.81 13.50
N ALA A 49 5.77 9.89 13.44
CA ALA A 49 5.25 9.36 12.20
C ALA A 49 4.65 10.46 11.31
N CYS A 50 4.81 10.31 10.00
CA CYS A 50 4.29 11.28 9.04
C CYS A 50 2.76 11.25 8.86
N ILE A 51 2.12 10.22 9.41
CA ILE A 51 0.67 10.11 9.61
C ILE A 51 0.39 9.64 11.05
N PRO A 52 -0.75 10.00 11.65
CA PRO A 52 -1.19 9.37 12.89
C PRO A 52 -1.44 7.88 12.66
N ILE A 53 -0.84 7.03 13.52
CA ILE A 53 -1.07 5.59 13.57
C ILE A 53 -1.70 5.30 14.92
N ASP A 54 -2.91 4.74 14.92
CA ASP A 54 -3.63 4.43 16.15
C ASP A 54 -2.96 3.24 16.87
N PRO A 55 -2.98 3.18 18.22
CA PRO A 55 -2.57 1.99 18.96
C PRO A 55 -3.11 0.67 18.42
N ASP A 56 -4.35 0.65 17.91
CA ASP A 56 -4.96 -0.54 17.32
C ASP A 56 -4.25 -1.00 16.03
N ASP A 57 -3.53 -0.09 15.34
CA ASP A 57 -2.74 -0.35 14.14
C ASP A 57 -1.26 -0.66 14.44
N TYR A 58 -0.85 -0.84 15.70
CA TYR A 58 0.56 -1.11 16.01
C TYR A 58 1.00 -2.50 15.53
N GLU A 59 0.10 -3.48 15.59
CA GLU A 59 0.37 -4.83 15.08
C GLU A 59 0.62 -4.80 13.57
N LEU A 60 -0.12 -3.97 12.84
CA LEU A 60 0.06 -3.74 11.41
C LEU A 60 1.48 -3.24 11.07
N VAL A 61 2.03 -2.33 11.88
CA VAL A 61 3.40 -1.85 11.71
C VAL A 61 4.42 -2.97 11.97
N THR A 62 4.21 -3.80 12.98
CA THR A 62 5.10 -4.93 13.26
C THR A 62 5.03 -6.03 12.21
N GLY A 63 3.84 -6.34 11.70
CA GLY A 63 3.64 -7.28 10.60
C GLY A 63 4.33 -6.79 9.32
N THR A 64 4.23 -5.49 9.03
CA THR A 64 4.98 -4.86 7.93
C THR A 64 6.48 -5.08 8.07
N ASP A 65 7.04 -4.83 9.26
CA ASP A 65 8.46 -5.03 9.55
C ASP A 65 8.89 -6.50 9.44
N ALA A 66 8.00 -7.42 9.80
CA ALA A 66 8.20 -8.86 9.69
C ALA A 66 8.11 -9.38 8.24
N GLY A 67 7.66 -8.56 7.29
CA GLY A 67 7.53 -8.94 5.89
C GLY A 67 6.16 -9.49 5.51
N ASP A 68 5.14 -9.36 6.37
CA ASP A 68 3.79 -9.84 6.08
C ASP A 68 3.13 -9.00 4.97
N ALA A 69 2.69 -9.67 3.91
CA ALA A 69 2.19 -9.01 2.70
C ALA A 69 0.84 -8.30 2.92
N GLU A 70 -0.04 -8.88 3.76
CA GLU A 70 -1.30 -8.26 4.15
C GLU A 70 -1.03 -6.98 4.94
N SER A 71 -0.18 -7.06 5.96
CA SER A 71 0.21 -5.89 6.76
C SER A 71 0.89 -4.79 5.93
N GLN A 72 1.76 -5.16 5.00
CA GLN A 72 2.37 -4.21 4.07
C GLN A 72 1.31 -3.50 3.22
N CYS A 73 0.32 -4.25 2.71
CA CYS A 73 -0.76 -3.69 1.91
C CYS A 73 -1.64 -2.76 2.74
N ASP A 74 -2.08 -3.19 3.92
CA ASP A 74 -2.96 -2.42 4.79
C ASP A 74 -2.30 -1.13 5.29
N LEU A 75 -1.01 -1.19 5.67
CA LEU A 75 -0.26 0.02 6.01
C LEU A 75 -0.13 0.96 4.81
N ALA A 76 0.06 0.42 3.60
CA ALA A 76 0.07 1.23 2.39
C ALA A 76 -1.28 1.91 2.13
N LEU A 77 -2.40 1.23 2.40
CA LEU A 77 -3.74 1.80 2.29
C LEU A 77 -3.95 2.96 3.27
N LEU A 78 -3.43 2.85 4.51
CA LEU A 78 -3.43 3.97 5.46
C LEU A 78 -2.69 5.19 4.89
N PHE A 79 -1.54 4.99 4.25
CA PHE A 79 -0.80 6.08 3.59
C PHE A 79 -1.54 6.66 2.38
N LEU A 80 -2.15 5.82 1.54
CA LEU A 80 -2.96 6.28 0.40
C LEU A 80 -4.16 7.11 0.84
N LEU A 81 -4.83 6.72 1.93
CA LEU A 81 -5.96 7.47 2.50
C LEU A 81 -5.55 8.88 2.97
N ARG A 82 -4.27 9.07 3.31
CA ARG A 82 -3.69 10.35 3.73
C ARG A 82 -2.95 11.07 2.59
N ASP A 83 -3.17 10.65 1.35
CA ASP A 83 -2.54 11.21 0.15
C ASP A 83 -0.99 11.20 0.23
N ARG A 84 -0.43 10.07 0.73
CA ARG A 84 1.01 9.80 0.79
C ARG A 84 1.42 8.65 -0.14
N PRO A 85 1.14 8.75 -1.47
CA PRO A 85 1.36 7.64 -2.37
C PRO A 85 2.85 7.30 -2.56
N HIS A 86 3.78 8.24 -2.32
CA HIS A 86 5.21 7.97 -2.39
C HIS A 86 5.72 7.04 -1.28
N ILE A 87 5.02 6.96 -0.13
CA ILE A 87 5.31 6.02 0.96
C ILE A 87 4.55 4.71 0.76
N ALA A 88 3.32 4.80 0.26
CA ALA A 88 2.51 3.62 -0.04
C ALA A 88 3.10 2.75 -1.15
N MET A 89 3.61 3.34 -2.23
CA MET A 89 4.11 2.58 -3.38
C MET A 89 5.23 1.58 -3.03
N PRO A 90 6.25 1.92 -2.24
CA PRO A 90 7.21 0.93 -1.74
C PRO A 90 6.57 -0.24 -0.98
N LEU A 91 5.60 0.03 -0.10
CA LEU A 91 4.90 -1.01 0.68
C LEU A 91 4.04 -1.90 -0.21
N LEU A 92 3.28 -1.32 -1.14
CA LEU A 92 2.52 -2.07 -2.14
C LEU A 92 3.44 -2.96 -2.98
N ASN A 93 4.61 -2.45 -3.39
CA ASN A 93 5.58 -3.24 -4.13
C ASN A 93 6.18 -4.39 -3.32
N LEU A 94 6.28 -4.27 -2.00
CA LEU A 94 6.68 -5.38 -1.14
C LEU A 94 5.59 -6.46 -1.14
N ALA A 95 4.33 -6.08 -0.85
CA ALA A 95 3.21 -7.02 -0.82
C ALA A 95 2.95 -7.68 -2.20
N ALA A 96 3.16 -6.93 -3.29
CA ALA A 96 3.02 -7.43 -4.65
C ALA A 96 4.11 -8.45 -5.06
N LYS A 97 5.26 -8.51 -4.35
CA LYS A 97 6.26 -9.58 -4.58
C LYS A 97 5.70 -10.95 -4.17
N ASP A 98 4.84 -10.97 -3.16
CA ASP A 98 4.13 -12.17 -2.71
C ASP A 98 2.81 -12.37 -3.45
N ASP A 99 2.60 -11.64 -4.55
CA ASP A 99 1.38 -11.69 -5.37
C ASP A 99 0.09 -11.37 -4.60
N TYR A 100 0.18 -10.55 -3.54
CA TYR A 100 -0.97 -10.17 -2.75
C TYR A 100 -2.00 -9.43 -3.63
N PRO A 101 -3.24 -9.95 -3.79
CA PRO A 101 -4.17 -9.47 -4.83
C PRO A 101 -4.55 -8.00 -4.66
N GLU A 102 -4.80 -7.55 -3.43
CA GLU A 102 -5.17 -6.16 -3.13
C GLU A 102 -4.02 -5.21 -3.44
N ALA A 103 -2.78 -5.58 -3.10
CA ALA A 103 -1.61 -4.74 -3.41
C ALA A 103 -1.42 -4.56 -4.92
N LEU A 104 -1.57 -5.65 -5.70
CA LEU A 104 -1.52 -5.60 -7.16
C LEU A 104 -2.61 -4.68 -7.74
N TYR A 105 -3.81 -4.72 -7.18
CA TYR A 105 -4.92 -3.85 -7.55
C TYR A 105 -4.63 -2.38 -7.22
N GLN A 106 -4.11 -2.07 -6.03
CA GLN A 106 -3.77 -0.70 -5.66
C GLN A 106 -2.62 -0.13 -6.50
N ILE A 107 -1.61 -0.94 -6.87
CA ILE A 107 -0.56 -0.53 -7.82
C ILE A 107 -1.18 -0.18 -9.18
N ALA A 108 -2.13 -0.99 -9.67
CA ALA A 108 -2.83 -0.71 -10.92
C ALA A 108 -3.52 0.66 -10.86
N ARG A 109 -4.27 0.95 -9.79
CA ARG A 109 -4.92 2.24 -9.59
C ARG A 109 -3.93 3.40 -9.53
N CYS A 110 -2.80 3.22 -8.85
CA CYS A 110 -1.76 4.24 -8.76
C CYS A 110 -1.19 4.60 -10.15
N HIS A 111 -0.97 3.60 -11.01
CA HIS A 111 -0.54 3.83 -12.40
C HIS A 111 -1.63 4.49 -13.26
N ILE A 112 -2.89 4.08 -13.13
CA ILE A 112 -3.99 4.61 -13.95
C ILE A 112 -4.30 6.06 -13.58
N ALA A 113 -4.30 6.39 -12.29
CA ALA A 113 -4.57 7.73 -11.78
C ALA A 113 -3.31 8.63 -11.73
N GLY A 114 -2.11 8.06 -11.88
CA GLY A 114 -0.84 8.79 -11.73
C GLY A 114 -0.54 9.22 -10.28
N LYS A 115 -0.93 8.42 -9.28
CA LYS A 115 -0.71 8.71 -7.86
C LYS A 115 0.60 8.08 -7.38
N GLY A 116 1.57 8.91 -7.00
CA GLY A 116 2.90 8.48 -6.53
C GLY A 116 3.81 7.87 -7.61
N VAL A 117 3.29 7.63 -8.80
CA VAL A 117 3.99 7.19 -9.99
C VAL A 117 3.47 7.95 -11.21
N PRO A 118 4.26 8.08 -12.30
CA PRO A 118 3.77 8.63 -13.55
C PRO A 118 2.55 7.85 -14.07
N ARG A 119 1.59 8.57 -14.66
CA ARG A 119 0.39 7.97 -15.23
C ARG A 119 0.74 7.08 -16.42
N ASP A 120 0.32 5.83 -16.35
CA ASP A 120 0.57 4.81 -17.38
C ASP A 120 -0.56 3.76 -17.37
N GLY A 121 -1.51 3.88 -18.30
CA GLY A 121 -2.62 2.93 -18.39
C GLY A 121 -2.20 1.53 -18.82
N ASN A 122 -1.11 1.37 -19.58
CA ASN A 122 -0.65 0.04 -19.98
C ASN A 122 -0.07 -0.71 -18.78
N ALA A 123 0.77 -0.03 -17.99
CA ALA A 123 1.25 -0.57 -16.72
C ALA A 123 0.07 -0.85 -15.78
N GLY A 124 -0.87 0.09 -15.67
CA GLY A 124 -2.10 -0.07 -14.90
C GLY A 124 -2.89 -1.34 -15.26
N ILE A 125 -3.23 -1.52 -16.54
CA ILE A 125 -3.97 -2.69 -17.04
C ILE A 125 -3.17 -3.98 -16.82
N MET A 126 -1.84 -3.96 -16.97
CA MET A 126 -0.99 -5.12 -16.70
C MET A 126 -1.09 -5.55 -15.23
N TRP A 127 -0.95 -4.62 -14.29
CA TRP A 127 -1.10 -4.89 -12.86
C TRP A 127 -2.52 -5.34 -12.51
N LEU A 128 -3.52 -4.72 -13.13
CA LEU A 128 -4.93 -5.07 -12.95
C LEU A 128 -5.24 -6.49 -13.42
N ALA A 129 -4.68 -6.89 -14.57
CA ALA A 129 -4.78 -8.25 -15.08
C ALA A 129 -4.13 -9.26 -14.12
N ARG A 130 -2.98 -8.91 -13.53
CA ARG A 130 -2.32 -9.74 -12.51
C ARG A 130 -3.18 -9.88 -11.25
N ALA A 131 -3.72 -8.79 -10.72
CA ALA A 131 -4.66 -8.81 -9.58
C ALA A 131 -5.88 -9.71 -9.86
N ALA A 132 -6.49 -9.57 -11.04
CA ALA A 132 -7.63 -10.39 -11.47
C ALA A 132 -7.29 -11.89 -11.50
N SER A 133 -6.10 -12.24 -12.01
CA SER A 133 -5.61 -13.63 -12.04
C SER A 133 -5.32 -14.22 -10.67
N ARG A 134 -5.11 -13.37 -9.65
CA ARG A 134 -4.92 -13.77 -8.25
C ARG A 134 -6.22 -13.72 -7.44
N GLY A 135 -7.37 -13.58 -8.10
CA GLY A 135 -8.67 -13.73 -7.46
C GLY A 135 -9.28 -12.42 -6.95
N HIS A 136 -8.67 -11.26 -7.24
CA HIS A 136 -9.23 -9.99 -6.82
C HIS A 136 -10.56 -9.69 -7.54
N SER A 137 -11.66 -9.65 -6.80
CA SER A 137 -13.03 -9.58 -7.34
C SER A 137 -13.30 -8.34 -8.19
N VAL A 138 -12.94 -7.15 -7.69
CA VAL A 138 -13.12 -5.89 -8.44
C VAL A 138 -12.27 -5.89 -9.72
N ALA A 139 -11.00 -6.30 -9.64
CA ALA A 139 -10.12 -6.41 -10.79
C ALA A 139 -10.62 -7.40 -11.85
N GLN A 140 -11.24 -8.52 -11.44
CA GLN A 140 -11.85 -9.47 -12.39
C GLN A 140 -12.99 -8.83 -13.19
N GLU A 141 -13.89 -8.11 -12.51
CA GLU A 141 -14.98 -7.39 -13.16
C GLU A 141 -14.46 -6.31 -14.10
N GLN A 142 -13.50 -5.51 -13.62
CA GLN A 142 -12.87 -4.45 -14.40
C GLN A 142 -12.16 -5.01 -15.65
N MET A 143 -11.40 -6.10 -15.53
CA MET A 143 -10.74 -6.73 -16.67
C MET A 143 -11.72 -7.33 -17.67
N ARG A 144 -12.90 -7.80 -17.24
CA ARG A 144 -13.95 -8.24 -18.17
C ARG A 144 -14.40 -7.06 -19.05
N VAL A 145 -14.70 -5.92 -18.43
CA VAL A 145 -15.14 -4.72 -19.15
C VAL A 145 -14.05 -4.14 -20.05
N VAL A 146 -12.79 -4.10 -19.58
CA VAL A 146 -11.65 -3.62 -20.40
C VAL A 146 -11.48 -4.48 -21.66
N ARG A 147 -11.67 -5.81 -21.56
CA ARG A 147 -11.61 -6.70 -22.73
C ARG A 147 -12.78 -6.50 -23.70
N GLU A 148 -13.98 -6.21 -23.19
CA GLU A 148 -15.18 -5.96 -23.99
C GLU A 148 -15.15 -4.59 -24.69
N SER A 149 -14.55 -3.58 -24.07
CA SER A 149 -14.52 -2.20 -24.57
C SER A 149 -13.42 -1.94 -25.61
N GLY A 150 -12.42 -2.81 -25.69
CA GLY A 150 -11.23 -2.65 -26.55
C GLY A 150 -10.20 -1.66 -25.99
N THR A 151 -8.93 -1.81 -26.40
CA THR A 151 -7.75 -1.09 -25.86
C THR A 151 -7.61 0.37 -26.32
N GLY A 152 -8.60 0.94 -27.00
CA GLY A 152 -8.56 2.29 -27.59
C GLY A 152 -9.14 3.41 -26.72
N THR A 153 -9.43 3.12 -25.45
CA THR A 153 -9.99 4.11 -24.51
C THR A 153 -8.86 5.02 -24.00
N ASP A 154 -9.07 6.34 -24.03
CA ASP A 154 -8.12 7.26 -23.41
C ASP A 154 -8.03 7.04 -21.88
N LEU A 155 -6.98 7.55 -21.25
CA LEU A 155 -6.71 7.25 -19.84
C LEU A 155 -7.76 7.82 -18.88
N ASP A 156 -8.41 8.94 -19.24
CA ASP A 156 -9.42 9.58 -18.39
C ASP A 156 -10.73 8.79 -18.43
N ALA A 157 -11.14 8.36 -19.62
CA ALA A 157 -12.27 7.47 -19.79
C ALA A 157 -12.03 6.10 -19.14
N LEU A 158 -10.79 5.58 -19.20
CA LEU A 158 -10.42 4.34 -18.51
C LEU A 158 -10.54 4.50 -16.98
N ASP A 159 -9.94 5.56 -16.43
CA ASP A 159 -9.97 5.81 -14.98
C ASP A 159 -11.42 5.92 -14.46
N ALA A 160 -12.23 6.77 -15.11
CA ALA A 160 -13.64 6.94 -14.76
C ALA A 160 -14.48 5.66 -14.91
N LEU A 161 -14.19 4.84 -15.92
CA LEU A 161 -14.85 3.56 -16.12
C LEU A 161 -14.55 2.58 -14.99
N LEU A 162 -13.28 2.47 -14.59
CA LEU A 162 -12.83 1.57 -13.54
C LEU A 162 -13.37 1.99 -12.17
N GLU A 163 -13.38 3.29 -11.87
CA GLU A 163 -13.95 3.85 -10.65
C GLU A 163 -15.45 3.52 -10.53
N ARG A 164 -16.21 3.68 -11.61
CA ARG A 164 -17.64 3.33 -11.63
C ARG A 164 -17.88 1.84 -11.37
N ILE A 165 -17.01 0.98 -11.89
CA ILE A 165 -17.09 -0.48 -11.65
C ILE A 165 -16.80 -0.79 -10.19
N GLU A 166 -15.74 -0.20 -9.63
CA GLU A 166 -15.37 -0.34 -8.22
C GLU A 166 -16.54 0.02 -7.30
N GLN A 167 -17.13 1.21 -7.48
CA GLN A 167 -18.29 1.66 -6.70
C GLN A 167 -19.44 0.65 -6.77
N ARG A 168 -19.81 0.20 -7.97
CA ARG A 168 -20.90 -0.76 -8.16
C ARG A 168 -20.64 -2.09 -7.45
N VAL A 169 -19.42 -2.62 -7.53
CA VAL A 169 -19.07 -3.91 -6.89
C VAL A 169 -19.10 -3.77 -5.37
N VAL A 170 -18.57 -2.67 -4.84
CA VAL A 170 -18.59 -2.40 -3.39
C VAL A 170 -20.02 -2.23 -2.88
N PHE A 171 -20.86 -1.45 -3.56
CA PHE A 171 -22.27 -1.28 -3.18
C PHE A 171 -23.03 -2.61 -3.16
N ALA A 172 -22.86 -3.45 -4.18
CA ALA A 172 -23.48 -4.77 -4.23
C ALA A 172 -23.04 -5.67 -3.06
N ALA A 173 -21.76 -5.62 -2.66
CA ALA A 173 -21.26 -6.37 -1.52
C ALA A 173 -21.91 -5.92 -0.19
N LEU A 174 -22.10 -4.61 -0.01
CA LEU A 174 -22.76 -4.06 1.18
C LEU A 174 -24.23 -4.50 1.27
N GLU A 175 -24.97 -4.47 0.16
CA GLU A 175 -26.37 -4.89 0.11
C GLU A 175 -26.54 -6.37 0.50
N THR A 176 -25.70 -7.25 -0.04
CA THR A 176 -25.74 -8.68 0.28
C THR A 176 -25.36 -9.00 1.72
N THR A 177 -24.57 -8.14 2.38
CA THR A 177 -24.19 -8.31 3.78
C THR A 177 -25.31 -7.82 4.72
N ALA A 178 -26.10 -6.82 4.30
CA ALA A 178 -27.24 -6.31 5.06
C ALA A 178 -28.48 -7.22 5.02
N THR A 179 -28.56 -8.17 4.09
CA THR A 179 -29.67 -9.14 3.97
C THR A 179 -29.39 -10.49 4.65
N ARG A 180 -28.24 -10.66 5.31
CA ARG A 180 -27.87 -11.85 6.10
C ARG A 180 -27.95 -11.55 7.60
#